data_AF-A0A5C7J6K5-F1
#
_entry.id   AF-A0A5C7J6K5-F1
#
_cell.length_a   1.000
_cell.length_b   1.000
_cell.length_c   1.000
_cell.angle_alpha   90.00
_cell.angle_beta   90.00
_cell.angle_gamma   90.00
#
_symmetry.space_group_name_H-M   'P 1'
#
loop_
_entity.id
_entity.type
_entity.pdbx_description
1 polymer ?
#
loop_
_entity_poly.entity_id
_entity_poly.type
_entity_poly.pdbx_seq_one_letter_code
_entity_poly.pdbx_strand_id
1 'polypeptide(L)' 'MALNSINYDPLDSIQGAGIMRGSGAPTSITAQKGTLYVNLTASSTTTRLYINTDGSTTWGAFTASA' A
#
# COMPACT_ATOMS: atom_id res chain seq x y z
N MET A 1 -32.10 2.76 19.62
CA MET A 1 -30.66 2.82 19.33
C MET A 1 -30.44 2.01 18.06
N ALA A 2 -30.22 2.65 16.93
CA ALA A 2 -29.93 1.91 15.70
C ALA A 2 -28.45 1.52 15.73
N LEU A 3 -28.18 0.22 15.67
CA LEU A 3 -26.84 -0.28 15.37
C LEU A 3 -26.55 0.12 13.92
N ASN A 4 -25.67 1.10 13.72
CA ASN A 4 -25.16 1.40 12.39
C ASN A 4 -24.25 0.24 11.99
N SER A 5 -24.76 -0.71 11.21
CA SER A 5 -23.96 -1.77 10.62
C SER A 5 -23.07 -1.16 9.54
N ILE A 6 -21.99 -0.49 9.96
CA ILE A 6 -20.87 -0.18 9.08
C ILE A 6 -20.17 -1.52 8.89
N ASN A 7 -20.26 -2.05 7.68
CA ASN A 7 -19.71 -3.33 7.27
C ASN A 7 -18.33 -3.56 7.90
N TYR A 8 -18.24 -4.45 8.89
CA TYR A 8 -16.96 -4.91 9.39
C TYR A 8 -16.37 -5.80 8.31
N ASP A 9 -15.56 -5.23 7.42
CA ASP A 9 -14.67 -6.05 6.62
C ASP A 9 -13.64 -6.64 7.60
N PRO A 10 -13.57 -7.97 7.78
CA PRO A 10 -12.54 -8.57 8.64
C PRO A 10 -11.11 -8.15 8.25
N LEU A 11 -10.89 -7.64 7.04
CA LEU A 11 -9.62 -7.07 6.59
C LEU A 11 -9.25 -5.74 7.28
N ASP A 12 -10.20 -4.96 7.81
CA ASP A 12 -9.91 -3.73 8.59
C ASP A 12 -9.25 -4.05 9.95
N SER A 13 -9.38 -5.28 10.44
CA SER A 13 -8.71 -5.76 11.66
C SER A 13 -7.30 -6.31 11.42
N ILE A 14 -6.92 -6.47 10.15
CA ILE A 14 -5.53 -6.70 9.77
C ILE A 14 -4.90 -5.31 9.65
N GLN A 15 -4.09 -4.93 10.63
CA GLN A 15 -3.40 -3.63 10.72
C GLN A 15 -2.35 -3.37 9.59
N GLY A 16 -2.56 -3.81 8.35
CA GLY A 16 -1.51 -3.89 7.34
C GLY A 16 -1.89 -3.59 5.88
N ALA A 17 -3.14 -3.32 5.54
CA ALA A 17 -3.56 -3.33 4.13
C ALA A 17 -4.23 -2.02 3.67
N GLY A 18 -3.48 -0.92 3.65
CA GLY A 18 -3.90 0.32 2.99
C GLY A 18 -3.47 0.39 1.52
N ILE A 19 -4.08 1.31 0.75
CA ILE A 19 -3.59 1.72 -0.58
C ILE A 19 -3.19 3.20 -0.53
N MET A 20 -1.95 3.49 -0.86
CA MET A 20 -1.37 4.84 -0.94
C MET A 20 -0.99 5.19 -2.39
N ARG A 21 -0.83 6.49 -2.67
CA ARG A 21 -0.40 7.00 -3.98
C ARG A 21 0.46 8.24 -3.83
N GLY A 22 1.36 8.46 -4.78
CA GLY A 22 2.16 9.68 -4.84
C GLY A 22 3.09 9.72 -6.04
N SER A 23 4.12 10.56 -5.96
CA SER A 23 5.14 10.72 -6.99
C SER A 23 6.47 10.16 -6.51
N GLY A 24 7.16 9.42 -7.38
CA GLY A 24 8.46 8.82 -7.09
C GLY A 24 8.36 7.55 -6.23
N ALA A 25 9.52 7.01 -5.87
CA ALA A 25 9.60 5.85 -4.99
C ALA A 25 9.29 6.27 -3.53
N PRO A 26 8.54 5.47 -2.77
CA PRO A 26 8.07 5.82 -1.42
C PRO A 26 9.13 5.68 -0.30
N THR A 27 10.42 5.88 -0.58
CA THR A 27 11.53 5.55 0.35
C THR A 27 11.56 6.37 1.65
N SER A 28 10.84 7.48 1.72
CA SER A 28 10.69 8.31 2.93
C SER A 28 9.32 8.15 3.61
N ILE A 29 8.47 7.25 3.09
CA ILE A 29 7.10 7.07 3.57
C ILE A 29 7.06 5.85 4.49
N THR A 30 6.70 6.07 5.75
CA THR A 30 6.38 4.99 6.67
C THR A 30 4.96 4.51 6.41
N ALA A 31 4.78 3.19 6.29
CA ALA A 31 3.46 2.58 6.18
C ALA A 31 3.43 1.24 6.91
N GLN A 32 2.24 0.75 7.24
CA GLN A 32 2.08 -0.57 7.81
C GLN A 32 2.51 -1.65 6.80
N LYS A 33 3.08 -2.75 7.30
CA LYS A 33 3.53 -3.87 6.46
C LYS A 33 2.34 -4.42 5.66
N GLY A 34 2.52 -4.55 4.34
CA GLY A 34 1.48 -4.99 3.41
C GLY A 34 0.79 -3.85 2.65
N THR A 35 1.01 -2.60 3.05
CA THR A 35 0.46 -1.44 2.34
C THR A 35 0.98 -1.40 0.91
N LEU A 36 0.07 -1.20 -0.06
CA LEU A 36 0.39 -1.01 -1.46
C LEU A 36 0.56 0.49 -1.75
N TYR A 37 1.59 0.86 -2.50
CA TYR A 37 1.81 2.22 -2.99
C TYR A 37 1.84 2.25 -4.52
N VAL A 38 1.09 3.19 -5.11
CA VAL A 38 1.08 3.47 -6.55
C VAL A 38 1.89 4.74 -6.84
N ASN A 39 2.99 4.58 -7.58
CA ASN A 39 3.78 5.71 -8.08
C ASN A 39 3.16 6.24 -9.39
N LEU A 40 2.50 7.39 -9.30
CA LEU A 40 1.78 8.03 -10.41
C LEU A 40 2.71 8.64 -11.47
N THR A 41 4.00 8.77 -11.17
CA THR A 41 5.01 9.33 -12.08
C THR A 41 6.01 8.29 -12.60
N ALA A 42 5.77 7.00 -12.30
CA ALA A 42 6.61 5.91 -12.79
C ALA A 42 6.51 5.75 -14.32
N SER A 43 7.66 5.72 -14.99
CA SER A 43 7.77 5.40 -16.43
C SER A 43 7.99 3.90 -16.70
N SER A 44 8.47 3.14 -15.72
CA SER A 44 8.69 1.68 -15.83
C SER A 44 7.58 0.89 -15.14
N THR A 45 7.30 -0.32 -15.63
CA THR A 45 6.39 -1.27 -14.97
C THR A 45 6.93 -1.74 -13.62
N THR A 46 8.25 -1.84 -13.47
CA THR A 46 8.93 -2.27 -12.25
C THR A 46 8.89 -1.22 -11.13
N THR A 47 8.63 0.06 -11.45
CA THR A 47 8.64 1.16 -10.46
C THR A 47 7.26 1.77 -10.25
N ARG A 48 6.20 1.15 -10.81
CA ARG A 48 4.83 1.66 -10.72
C ARG A 48 4.13 1.25 -9.43
N LEU A 49 4.46 0.09 -8.90
CA LEU A 49 3.81 -0.51 -7.74
C LEU A 49 4.86 -0.93 -6.71
N TYR A 50 4.59 -0.64 -5.43
CA TYR A 50 5.46 -1.02 -4.31
C TYR A 50 4.64 -1.58 -3.15
N ILE A 51 5.20 -2.53 -2.39
CA ILE A 51 4.60 -3.05 -1.15
C ILE A 51 5.52 -2.76 0.03
N ASN A 52 4.97 -2.28 1.14
CA ASN A 52 5.75 -2.10 2.36
C ASN A 52 6.04 -3.46 3.01
N THR A 53 7.31 -3.75 3.31
CA THR A 53 7.71 -5.11 3.71
C THR A 53 7.93 -5.30 5.21
N ASP A 54 8.12 -4.20 5.95
CA ASP A 54 8.58 -4.24 7.35
C ASP A 54 7.77 -3.36 8.32
N GLY A 55 6.81 -2.59 7.84
CA GLY A 55 6.05 -1.65 8.66
C GLY A 55 6.78 -0.32 8.91
N SER A 56 7.85 -0.04 8.16
CA SER A 56 8.66 1.17 8.26
C SER A 56 8.77 1.83 6.89
N THR A 57 9.95 2.31 6.50
CA THR A 57 10.21 2.94 5.20
C THR A 57 10.76 1.99 4.15
N THR A 58 10.77 0.67 4.40
CA THR A 58 11.25 -0.31 3.41
C THR A 58 10.12 -0.75 2.48
N TRP A 59 10.34 -0.54 1.18
CA TRP A 59 9.40 -0.85 0.12
C TRP A 59 10.00 -1.78 -0.91
N GLY A 60 9.32 -2.88 -1.20
CA GLY A 60 9.64 -3.79 -2.29
C GLY A 60 8.92 -3.36 -3.57
N ALA A 61 9.65 -3.24 -4.67
CA ALA A 61 9.08 -2.98 -5.99
C ALA A 61 8.36 -4.24 -6.52
N PHE A 62 7.12 -4.10 -6.95
CA PHE A 62 6.41 -5.17 -7.65
C PHE A 62 6.73 -5.12 -9.14
N THR A 63 7.17 -6.25 -9.69
CA THR A 63 7.43 -6.41 -11.12
C THR A 63 6.34 -7.28 -11.73
N ALA A 64 5.44 -6.67 -12.51
CA ALA A 64 4.44 -7.38 -13.28
C ALA A 64 5.10 -8.01 -14.52
N SER A 65 4.81 -9.28 -14.79
CA SER A 65 5.04 -9.87 -16.12
C SER A 65 4.02 -9.32 -17.13
N ALA A 66 4.36 -9.35 -18.42
CA ALA A 66 3.44 -9.02 -19.51
C ALA A 66 2.44 -10.16 -19.77
#